data_AF-A0A2U8FS33-F1
#
_entry.id   AF-A0A2U8FS33-F1
#
_cell.length_a   1.000
_cell.length_b   1.000
_cell.length_c   1.000
_cell.angle_alpha   90.00
_cell.angle_beta   90.00
_cell.angle_gamma   90.00
#
_symmetry.space_group_name_H-M   'P 1'
#
loop_
_entity.id
_entity.type
_entity.pdbx_description
1 polymer ?
#
loop_
_entity_poly.entity_id
_entity_poly.type
_entity_poly.pdbx_seq_one_letter_code
_entity_poly.pdbx_strand_id
1 'polypeptide(L)'
;MTERKKLSLNRPASTEGGDAPTHRKPPVRGSGTAPRKRMTAAEAAQAREEAAARAAAAPPYRPGPDDRAERGPRRDAPRHDDRRPAPQRGEDRRAAPYGDPRQREGRREPRAAAGRREDPRTGGRADRRDEPRGDRRDDRRAPSRDDFRATPRPAQPPHTERPTPDDGRMRLSKLMSERGLASRREADEWIEQGWVRVNGEVVDELGTRVLPDVEITIDPLARTQQAERVTILLHKPIGYVSGQAEDGHEPAVILIRPENRWKEDRQGLQLTRGHLRHLAPAGRLDIDSTGLLVLTQDGRIARQLIGEDSGVEKEYLVRVQAVDAPDAENVSAVVPPEVIEQLRFGLELDGRQLKPAQVSWQNEQQLRFVLREGRKRQIRRMCELVGLRVVGLKRVRMGRITLGKLPVGEWRFLRADERF
;
A
#
# COMPACT_ATOMS: atom_id res chain seq x y z
N MET A 1 28.18 -61.44 31.37
CA MET A 1 29.44 -61.50 32.13
C MET A 1 29.96 -60.07 32.19
N THR A 2 30.02 -59.33 33.29
CA THR A 2 29.98 -59.68 34.72
C THR A 2 29.54 -58.44 35.53
N GLU A 3 29.03 -58.73 36.70
CA GLU A 3 28.29 -57.95 37.69
C GLU A 3 28.94 -56.71 38.32
N ARG A 4 28.02 -55.79 38.68
CA ARG A 4 27.83 -55.11 39.97
C ARG A 4 28.95 -55.21 41.02
N LYS A 5 29.41 -54.04 41.48
CA LYS A 5 30.06 -53.84 42.79
C LYS A 5 29.15 -53.02 43.71
N LYS A 6 28.79 -53.60 44.86
CA LYS A 6 28.26 -52.94 46.06
C LYS A 6 29.40 -52.19 46.76
N LEU A 7 29.12 -51.05 47.41
CA LEU A 7 29.71 -50.72 48.70
C LEU A 7 28.84 -49.71 49.47
N SER A 8 28.94 -49.83 50.78
CA SER A 8 27.95 -49.50 51.81
C SER A 8 28.28 -48.24 52.62
N LEU A 9 27.22 -47.64 53.19
CA LEU A 9 27.12 -46.93 54.48
C LEU A 9 28.21 -45.92 54.90
N ASN A 10 27.77 -44.68 55.18
CA ASN A 10 27.71 -44.23 56.58
C ASN A 10 26.79 -43.01 56.80
N ARG A 11 26.07 -43.07 57.92
CA ARG A 11 25.23 -42.02 58.51
C ARG A 11 25.95 -41.53 59.78
N PRO A 12 25.65 -40.32 60.27
CA PRO A 12 25.30 -40.26 61.68
C PRO A 12 23.98 -39.51 61.95
N ALA A 13 23.29 -40.05 62.95
CA ALA A 13 22.28 -39.44 63.84
C ALA A 13 22.80 -38.14 64.47
N SER A 14 22.04 -37.25 65.13
CA SER A 14 20.62 -36.92 65.32
C SER A 14 20.69 -35.70 66.25
N THR A 15 19.85 -34.68 66.10
CA THR A 15 19.30 -33.95 67.27
C THR A 15 18.06 -33.15 66.88
N GLU A 16 17.10 -33.23 67.77
CA GLU A 16 15.70 -32.82 67.67
C GLU A 16 15.52 -31.31 67.89
N GLY A 17 14.37 -30.79 67.44
CA GLY A 17 13.89 -29.45 67.79
C GLY A 17 12.74 -29.05 66.88
N GLY A 18 11.51 -29.44 67.26
CA GLY A 18 10.32 -29.16 66.49
C GLY A 18 9.93 -27.69 66.47
N ASP A 19 9.32 -27.26 65.36
CA ASP A 19 8.02 -26.58 65.39
C ASP A 19 7.42 -26.57 63.97
N ALA A 20 6.20 -27.10 63.85
CA ALA A 20 5.29 -26.85 62.74
C ALA A 20 4.01 -26.32 63.40
N PRO A 21 3.27 -25.34 62.84
CA PRO A 21 2.87 -25.37 61.44
C PRO A 21 2.76 -23.99 60.76
N THR A 22 2.65 -23.96 59.43
CA THR A 22 1.60 -23.20 58.71
C THR A 22 1.74 -23.43 57.19
N HIS A 23 0.85 -24.26 56.65
CA HIS A 23 0.56 -24.28 55.22
C HIS A 23 -0.08 -22.94 54.83
N ARG A 24 0.67 -22.06 54.15
CA ARG A 24 0.09 -20.90 53.47
C ARG A 24 -0.64 -21.37 52.22
N LYS A 25 -1.97 -21.19 52.23
CA LYS A 25 -2.88 -21.35 51.10
C LYS A 25 -2.46 -20.42 49.94
N PRO A 26 -2.65 -20.84 48.68
CA PRO A 26 -2.46 -19.97 47.52
C PRO A 26 -3.52 -18.83 47.50
N PRO A 27 -3.20 -17.65 46.95
CA PRO A 27 -4.10 -16.51 46.99
C PRO A 27 -5.35 -16.73 46.13
N VAL A 28 -6.49 -16.45 46.74
CA VAL A 28 -7.83 -16.45 46.16
C VAL A 28 -7.95 -15.28 45.18
N ARG A 29 -8.37 -15.59 43.93
CA ARG A 29 -8.73 -14.59 42.91
C ARG A 29 -9.88 -13.73 43.41
N GLY A 30 -9.69 -12.42 43.39
CA GLY A 30 -10.73 -11.42 43.60
C GLY A 30 -11.83 -11.53 42.52
N SER A 31 -13.06 -11.65 42.99
CA SER A 31 -14.30 -11.63 42.22
C SER A 31 -14.60 -10.22 41.71
N GLY A 32 -14.71 -10.06 40.40
CA GLY A 32 -15.02 -8.77 39.78
C GLY A 32 -15.64 -8.86 38.40
N THR A 33 -16.48 -9.86 38.10
CA THR A 33 -17.53 -9.78 37.05
C THR A 33 -18.54 -10.90 37.28
N ALA A 34 -19.84 -10.59 37.33
CA ALA A 34 -20.90 -11.58 37.48
C ALA A 34 -20.86 -12.62 36.33
N PRO A 35 -21.06 -13.92 36.59
CA PRO A 35 -21.12 -14.91 35.53
C PRO A 35 -22.42 -14.71 34.75
N ARG A 36 -22.31 -14.45 33.44
CA ARG A 36 -23.46 -14.55 32.53
C ARG A 36 -24.01 -15.98 32.65
N LYS A 37 -25.24 -16.14 33.16
CA LYS A 37 -25.96 -17.42 33.15
C LYS A 37 -25.90 -17.97 31.73
N ARG A 38 -25.33 -19.17 31.55
CA ARG A 38 -25.45 -19.90 30.29
C ARG A 38 -26.92 -20.22 30.12
N MET A 39 -27.52 -19.76 29.02
CA MET A 39 -28.88 -20.15 28.65
C MET A 39 -28.94 -21.66 28.58
N THR A 40 -29.95 -22.24 29.24
CA THR A 40 -30.28 -23.65 29.12
C THR A 40 -30.67 -23.97 27.68
N ALA A 41 -30.56 -25.24 27.29
CA ALA A 41 -30.98 -25.67 25.95
C ALA A 41 -32.45 -25.35 25.66
N ALA A 42 -33.30 -25.33 26.69
CA ALA A 42 -34.70 -24.95 26.61
C ALA A 42 -34.88 -23.45 26.30
N GLU A 43 -34.15 -22.56 27.00
CA GLU A 43 -34.20 -21.11 26.76
C GLU A 43 -33.65 -20.76 25.36
N ALA A 44 -32.65 -21.48 24.88
CA ALA A 44 -32.11 -21.28 23.53
C ALA A 44 -33.08 -21.76 22.43
N ALA A 45 -33.87 -22.81 22.69
CA ALA A 45 -34.91 -23.27 21.77
C ALA A 45 -36.07 -22.26 21.70
N GLN A 46 -36.51 -21.76 22.86
CA GLN A 46 -37.59 -20.78 22.95
C GLN A 46 -37.22 -19.46 22.25
N ALA A 47 -35.99 -18.99 22.41
CA ALA A 47 -35.50 -17.78 21.73
C ALA A 47 -35.43 -17.94 20.20
N ARG A 48 -35.18 -19.15 19.69
CA ARG A 48 -35.19 -19.44 18.25
C ARG A 48 -36.62 -19.47 17.69
N GLU A 49 -37.55 -20.00 18.46
CA GLU A 49 -38.97 -20.04 18.10
C GLU A 49 -39.58 -18.64 18.07
N GLU A 50 -39.28 -17.80 19.08
CA GLU A 50 -39.68 -16.39 19.08
C GLU A 50 -39.08 -15.59 17.92
N ALA A 51 -37.80 -15.83 17.58
CA ALA A 51 -37.15 -15.17 16.45
C ALA A 51 -37.77 -15.59 15.10
N ALA A 52 -38.15 -16.86 14.95
CA ALA A 52 -38.84 -17.36 13.76
C ALA A 52 -40.26 -16.79 13.64
N ALA A 53 -41.00 -16.69 14.75
CA ALA A 53 -42.32 -16.07 14.78
C ALA A 53 -42.25 -14.56 14.42
N ARG A 54 -41.21 -13.86 14.88
CA ARG A 54 -40.99 -12.43 14.55
C ARG A 54 -40.65 -12.22 13.07
N ALA A 55 -39.90 -13.14 12.47
CA ALA A 55 -39.59 -13.10 11.03
C ALA A 55 -40.83 -13.40 10.17
N ALA A 56 -41.71 -14.30 10.63
CA ALA A 56 -42.98 -14.61 9.95
C ALA A 56 -44.02 -13.48 10.04
N ALA A 57 -43.95 -12.64 11.08
CA ALA A 57 -44.83 -11.50 11.28
C ALA A 57 -44.36 -10.19 10.60
N ALA A 58 -43.21 -10.20 9.91
CA ALA A 58 -42.70 -9.02 9.22
C ALA A 58 -43.51 -8.76 7.92
N PRO A 59 -44.03 -7.53 7.70
CA PRO A 59 -44.76 -7.21 6.48
C PRO A 59 -43.84 -7.27 5.25
N PRO A 60 -44.35 -7.69 4.07
CA PRO A 60 -43.54 -7.78 2.87
C PRO A 60 -43.03 -6.40 2.45
N TYR A 61 -41.74 -6.34 2.13
CA TYR A 61 -41.05 -5.15 1.64
C TYR A 61 -41.76 -4.59 0.39
N ARG A 62 -42.14 -3.31 0.43
CA ARG A 62 -42.63 -2.55 -0.73
C ARG A 62 -41.53 -1.58 -1.17
N PRO A 63 -40.95 -1.74 -2.38
CA PRO A 63 -39.97 -0.79 -2.89
C PRO A 63 -40.62 0.58 -3.15
N GLY A 64 -39.88 1.64 -2.83
CA GLY A 64 -40.28 3.03 -3.01
C GLY A 64 -40.11 3.54 -4.45
N PRO A 65 -40.54 4.78 -4.75
CA PRO A 65 -40.75 5.25 -6.13
C PRO A 65 -39.50 5.43 -7.00
N ASP A 66 -38.29 5.33 -6.44
CA ASP A 66 -37.03 5.59 -7.16
C ASP A 66 -36.37 4.35 -7.79
N ASP A 67 -36.99 3.16 -7.70
CA ASP A 67 -36.50 1.93 -8.36
C ASP A 67 -36.99 1.75 -9.81
N ARG A 68 -37.30 2.85 -10.53
CA ARG A 68 -37.74 2.81 -11.93
C ARG A 68 -36.98 3.80 -12.84
N ALA A 69 -35.81 3.40 -13.32
CA ALA A 69 -35.20 3.76 -14.61
C ALA A 69 -33.88 2.95 -14.72
N GLU A 70 -33.49 2.19 -15.75
CA GLU A 70 -33.93 1.98 -17.12
C GLU A 70 -33.59 0.52 -17.52
N ARG A 71 -34.55 -0.23 -18.09
CA ARG A 71 -34.24 -1.37 -18.98
C ARG A 71 -35.27 -1.39 -20.11
N GLY A 72 -34.83 -0.99 -21.29
CA GLY A 72 -35.61 -1.12 -22.54
C GLY A 72 -35.68 -2.57 -23.03
N PRO A 73 -36.70 -2.91 -23.86
CA PRO A 73 -37.03 -4.29 -24.21
C PRO A 73 -36.13 -4.86 -25.31
N ARG A 74 -35.62 -6.07 -25.10
CA ARG A 74 -34.96 -6.86 -26.16
C ARG A 74 -36.02 -7.60 -26.97
N ARG A 75 -35.97 -7.41 -28.28
CA ARG A 75 -36.77 -8.15 -29.27
C ARG A 75 -36.21 -9.56 -29.48
N ASP A 76 -37.13 -10.52 -29.61
CA ASP A 76 -36.89 -11.93 -29.91
C ASP A 76 -36.32 -12.17 -31.30
N ALA A 77 -35.39 -13.13 -31.41
CA ALA A 77 -35.07 -13.86 -32.64
C ALA A 77 -34.53 -15.27 -32.31
N PRO A 78 -34.72 -16.27 -33.19
CA PRO A 78 -35.03 -17.64 -32.79
C PRO A 78 -33.83 -18.58 -32.68
N ARG A 79 -34.06 -19.69 -31.96
CA ARG A 79 -33.15 -20.81 -31.74
C ARG A 79 -32.94 -21.61 -33.03
N HIS A 80 -31.68 -21.92 -33.35
CA HIS A 80 -31.33 -23.02 -34.24
C HIS A 80 -30.48 -24.04 -33.45
N ASP A 81 -30.97 -25.27 -33.47
CA ASP A 81 -30.32 -26.51 -33.04
C ASP A 81 -29.20 -26.84 -34.04
N ASP A 82 -28.06 -27.35 -33.57
CA ASP A 82 -27.23 -28.24 -34.39
C ASP A 82 -26.23 -29.06 -33.57
N ARG A 83 -26.26 -30.37 -33.85
CA ARG A 83 -25.45 -31.43 -33.28
C ARG A 83 -24.15 -31.63 -34.09
N ARG A 84 -22.99 -31.59 -33.40
CA ARG A 84 -21.72 -32.36 -33.63
C ARG A 84 -20.99 -32.21 -35.00
N PRO A 85 -19.74 -32.73 -35.18
CA PRO A 85 -18.62 -33.04 -34.27
C PRO A 85 -17.26 -32.44 -34.73
N ALA A 86 -16.21 -32.66 -33.92
CA ALA A 86 -14.80 -32.25 -34.14
C ALA A 86 -14.06 -33.00 -35.28
N PRO A 87 -12.91 -32.47 -35.77
CA PRO A 87 -11.91 -33.29 -36.43
C PRO A 87 -10.52 -33.29 -35.76
N GLN A 88 -9.72 -34.25 -36.21
CA GLN A 88 -8.56 -34.88 -35.60
C GLN A 88 -7.21 -34.23 -35.93
N ARG A 89 -6.18 -34.63 -35.17
CA ARG A 89 -4.75 -34.43 -35.43
C ARG A 89 -4.30 -35.12 -36.73
N GLY A 90 -3.31 -34.52 -37.40
CA GLY A 90 -2.48 -35.15 -38.42
C GLY A 90 -1.27 -34.26 -38.75
N GLU A 91 -0.09 -34.86 -38.76
CA GLU A 91 1.24 -34.25 -38.80
C GLU A 91 1.67 -33.79 -40.21
N ASP A 92 2.76 -33.00 -40.22
CA ASP A 92 3.99 -33.22 -41.01
C ASP A 92 4.40 -32.21 -42.11
N ARG A 93 5.66 -31.76 -41.97
CA ARG A 93 6.67 -31.34 -42.99
C ARG A 93 6.86 -29.86 -43.42
N ARG A 94 7.94 -29.29 -42.85
CA ARG A 94 9.19 -28.74 -43.47
C ARG A 94 9.13 -28.02 -44.82
N ALA A 95 9.64 -26.78 -44.85
CA ALA A 95 10.83 -26.28 -45.59
C ALA A 95 10.67 -24.83 -46.11
N ALA A 96 11.70 -23.99 -45.89
CA ALA A 96 11.91 -22.66 -46.50
C ALA A 96 12.73 -22.80 -47.81
N PRO A 97 13.32 -21.76 -48.47
CA PRO A 97 13.11 -20.30 -48.51
C PRO A 97 13.14 -19.67 -49.96
N TYR A 98 13.18 -18.33 -50.03
CA TYR A 98 13.76 -17.46 -51.10
C TYR A 98 12.92 -17.03 -52.33
N GLY A 99 12.93 -15.70 -52.61
CA GLY A 99 12.60 -15.15 -53.93
C GLY A 99 12.10 -13.68 -53.96
N ASP A 100 13.03 -12.72 -53.95
CA ASP A 100 12.94 -11.44 -54.72
C ASP A 100 13.57 -11.75 -56.10
N PRO A 101 13.27 -11.13 -57.29
CA PRO A 101 13.17 -9.67 -57.46
C PRO A 101 12.26 -9.10 -58.58
N ARG A 102 12.16 -7.76 -58.59
CA ARG A 102 12.21 -6.80 -59.74
C ARG A 102 10.99 -5.88 -59.96
N GLN A 103 11.29 -4.59 -59.73
CA GLN A 103 11.18 -3.44 -60.65
C GLN A 103 9.94 -3.29 -61.56
N ARG A 104 9.26 -2.14 -61.41
CA ARG A 104 8.91 -1.31 -62.58
C ARG A 104 8.74 0.18 -62.21
N GLU A 105 9.61 1.00 -62.78
CA GLU A 105 9.43 2.44 -62.95
C GLU A 105 8.29 2.76 -63.92
N GLY A 106 7.65 3.93 -63.78
CA GLY A 106 6.67 4.43 -64.74
C GLY A 106 6.03 5.76 -64.36
N ARG A 107 6.75 6.86 -64.67
CA ARG A 107 6.36 8.28 -64.58
C ARG A 107 4.99 8.63 -65.20
N ARG A 108 4.27 9.62 -64.62
CA ARG A 108 4.00 10.98 -65.18
C ARG A 108 2.75 11.65 -64.54
N GLU A 109 2.97 12.84 -63.97
CA GLU A 109 2.03 13.92 -63.60
C GLU A 109 1.44 14.64 -64.85
N PRO A 110 0.76 15.82 -64.76
CA PRO A 110 -0.32 16.30 -63.88
C PRO A 110 -1.50 16.92 -64.69
N ARG A 111 -2.63 17.25 -64.07
CA ARG A 111 -3.55 18.30 -64.57
C ARG A 111 -4.25 19.08 -63.47
N ALA A 112 -4.17 20.40 -63.60
CA ALA A 112 -4.83 21.45 -62.82
C ALA A 112 -6.11 21.96 -63.51
N ALA A 113 -7.03 22.54 -62.73
CA ALA A 113 -7.89 23.72 -63.04
C ALA A 113 -8.90 23.88 -61.87
N ALA A 114 -8.85 24.93 -61.05
CA ALA A 114 -9.27 26.32 -61.25
C ALA A 114 -10.75 26.58 -60.88
N GLY A 115 -10.96 27.56 -59.98
CA GLY A 115 -12.28 28.10 -59.62
C GLY A 115 -12.24 29.10 -58.46
N ARG A 116 -11.86 30.35 -58.75
CA ARG A 116 -12.05 31.54 -57.88
C ARG A 116 -13.46 32.13 -58.06
N ARG A 117 -14.04 32.70 -56.99
CA ARG A 117 -14.91 33.91 -56.95
C ARG A 117 -14.85 34.46 -55.51
N GLU A 118 -14.17 35.57 -55.22
CA GLU A 118 -14.58 36.99 -55.32
C GLU A 118 -15.70 37.45 -54.36
N ASP A 119 -15.28 38.41 -53.52
CA ASP A 119 -15.99 39.25 -52.55
C ASP A 119 -16.51 40.53 -53.26
N PRO A 120 -17.46 41.30 -52.70
CA PRO A 120 -17.08 42.68 -52.37
C PRO A 120 -17.79 43.36 -51.18
N ARG A 121 -16.95 44.06 -50.37
CA ARG A 121 -17.07 45.46 -49.86
C ARG A 121 -18.15 45.72 -48.79
N THR A 122 -17.90 46.43 -47.69
CA THR A 122 -17.58 47.88 -47.62
C THR A 122 -17.12 48.22 -46.19
N GLY A 123 -15.95 48.87 -45.98
CA GLY A 123 -15.84 50.27 -45.49
C GLY A 123 -15.84 50.38 -43.95
N GLY A 124 -14.97 51.10 -43.23
CA GLY A 124 -13.89 52.01 -43.55
C GLY A 124 -13.13 52.38 -42.25
N ARG A 125 -11.90 52.89 -42.42
CA ARG A 125 -10.95 53.35 -41.40
C ARG A 125 -11.44 54.59 -40.64
N ALA A 126 -10.94 54.83 -39.42
CA ALA A 126 -9.96 55.89 -39.13
C ALA A 126 -9.69 56.09 -37.62
N ASP A 127 -8.41 56.32 -37.32
CA ASP A 127 -7.85 56.93 -36.10
C ASP A 127 -8.57 58.22 -35.65
N ARG A 128 -8.55 58.52 -34.34
CA ARG A 128 -8.05 59.80 -33.79
C ARG A 128 -8.02 59.85 -32.25
N ARG A 129 -7.14 60.75 -31.80
CA ARG A 129 -6.56 61.03 -30.49
C ARG A 129 -7.43 61.86 -29.52
N ASP A 130 -7.03 61.81 -28.25
CA ASP A 130 -6.92 62.86 -27.19
C ASP A 130 -8.12 63.73 -26.73
N GLU A 131 -8.50 63.52 -25.45
CA GLU A 131 -8.86 64.48 -24.37
C GLU A 131 -10.12 65.41 -24.45
N PRO A 132 -10.57 66.09 -23.34
CA PRO A 132 -11.11 65.57 -22.08
C PRO A 132 -12.41 66.32 -21.60
N ARG A 133 -12.88 66.00 -20.37
CA ARG A 133 -13.87 66.68 -19.49
C ARG A 133 -15.34 66.26 -19.57
N GLY A 134 -15.94 66.07 -18.39
CA GLY A 134 -17.39 66.22 -18.21
C GLY A 134 -18.02 65.46 -17.04
N ASP A 135 -17.67 65.88 -15.83
CA ASP A 135 -18.37 65.70 -14.54
C ASP A 135 -19.87 65.37 -14.62
N ARG A 136 -20.30 64.30 -13.94
CA ARG A 136 -21.60 64.19 -13.26
C ARG A 136 -21.61 63.00 -12.30
N ARG A 137 -21.71 63.36 -11.02
CA ARG A 137 -21.86 62.52 -9.84
C ARG A 137 -23.19 61.76 -9.88
N ASP A 138 -23.20 60.51 -9.44
CA ASP A 138 -24.28 59.99 -8.61
C ASP A 138 -23.74 58.93 -7.63
N ASP A 139 -24.28 59.00 -6.43
CA ASP A 139 -23.75 58.53 -5.16
C ASP A 139 -24.05 57.05 -4.91
N ARG A 140 -23.02 56.19 -4.73
CA ARG A 140 -23.03 55.04 -3.78
C ARG A 140 -21.62 54.67 -3.34
N ARG A 141 -21.17 55.29 -2.24
CA ARG A 141 -19.94 54.93 -1.52
C ARG A 141 -20.12 53.56 -0.85
N ALA A 142 -19.33 52.57 -1.26
CA ALA A 142 -19.20 51.29 -0.56
C ALA A 142 -18.59 51.51 0.83
N PRO A 143 -19.06 50.82 1.89
CA PRO A 143 -18.55 51.02 3.24
C PRO A 143 -17.13 50.47 3.40
N SER A 144 -16.32 51.23 4.14
CA SER A 144 -14.96 50.88 4.54
C SER A 144 -14.96 49.60 5.38
N ARG A 145 -13.94 48.76 5.21
CA ARG A 145 -13.70 47.55 6.01
C ARG A 145 -13.09 47.87 7.37
N ASP A 146 -13.79 48.67 8.17
CA ASP A 146 -13.47 48.86 9.59
C ASP A 146 -14.80 48.97 10.32
N ASP A 147 -15.33 47.83 10.80
CA ASP A 147 -16.26 47.70 11.93
C ASP A 147 -16.85 46.27 12.03
N PHE A 148 -15.99 45.26 12.10
CA PHE A 148 -16.38 44.00 12.73
C PHE A 148 -15.96 44.05 14.20
N ARG A 149 -16.90 44.48 15.04
CA ARG A 149 -16.84 44.34 16.50
C ARG A 149 -16.60 42.88 16.85
N ALA A 150 -15.36 42.56 17.21
CA ALA A 150 -14.95 41.24 17.66
C ALA A 150 -15.77 40.86 18.91
N THR A 151 -16.58 39.82 18.80
CA THR A 151 -17.06 39.10 19.99
C THR A 151 -15.84 38.47 20.68
N PRO A 152 -15.70 38.58 22.01
CA PRO A 152 -14.59 37.94 22.71
C PRO A 152 -14.73 36.43 22.53
N ARG A 153 -13.79 35.83 21.80
CA ARG A 153 -13.60 34.37 21.81
C ARG A 153 -13.38 33.97 23.27
N PRO A 154 -14.07 32.95 23.80
CA PRO A 154 -13.70 32.42 25.11
C PRO A 154 -12.22 32.04 25.04
N ALA A 155 -11.44 32.58 25.99
CA ALA A 155 -10.01 32.34 26.05
C ALA A 155 -9.77 30.83 26.02
N GLN A 156 -9.10 30.36 24.97
CA GLN A 156 -8.55 29.01 24.99
C GLN A 156 -7.64 28.95 26.22
N PRO A 157 -7.79 27.92 27.09
CA PRO A 157 -6.84 27.74 28.17
C PRO A 157 -5.43 27.70 27.55
N PRO A 158 -4.42 28.34 28.17
CA PRO A 158 -3.09 28.33 27.62
C PRO A 158 -2.62 26.88 27.55
N HIS A 159 -2.58 26.30 26.35
CA HIS A 159 -1.75 25.13 26.06
C HIS A 159 -0.28 25.58 26.05
N THR A 160 0.19 26.04 27.21
CA THR A 160 1.60 26.05 27.54
C THR A 160 1.86 24.77 28.32
N GLU A 161 1.80 23.62 27.63
CA GLU A 161 2.69 22.55 28.03
C GLU A 161 4.10 23.07 27.75
N ARG A 162 4.73 23.63 28.79
CA ARG A 162 6.18 23.79 28.80
C ARG A 162 6.74 22.42 28.38
N PRO A 163 7.70 22.33 27.44
CA PRO A 163 8.38 21.06 27.22
C PRO A 163 8.91 20.65 28.59
N THR A 164 8.41 19.54 29.11
CA THR A 164 9.01 18.92 30.28
C THR A 164 10.50 18.76 29.98
N PRO A 165 11.39 19.01 30.95
CA PRO A 165 12.81 18.72 30.76
C PRO A 165 12.91 17.31 30.19
N ASP A 166 13.65 17.15 29.08
CA ASP A 166 13.89 15.84 28.49
C ASP A 166 14.61 15.00 29.55
N ASP A 167 13.84 14.17 30.25
CA ASP A 167 14.28 13.34 31.37
C ASP A 167 15.13 12.16 30.89
N GLY A 168 15.56 12.19 29.62
CA GLY A 168 16.22 11.10 28.90
C GLY A 168 15.32 9.88 28.70
N ARG A 169 14.06 9.92 29.16
CA ARG A 169 13.14 8.79 29.11
C ARG A 169 12.32 8.83 27.84
N MET A 170 12.19 7.68 27.22
CA MET A 170 11.40 7.50 26.02
C MET A 170 10.31 6.46 26.27
N ARG A 171 9.21 6.58 25.52
CA ARG A 171 8.12 5.61 25.59
C ARG A 171 8.64 4.20 25.29
N LEU A 172 8.28 3.22 26.11
CA LEU A 172 8.72 1.83 26.00
C LEU A 172 8.45 1.25 24.62
N SER A 173 7.26 1.48 24.03
CA SER A 173 6.95 1.02 22.68
C SER A 173 7.76 1.69 21.58
N LYS A 174 8.22 2.93 21.79
CA LYS A 174 9.19 3.59 20.90
C LYS A 174 10.56 2.89 21.00
N LEU A 175 11.05 2.64 22.22
CA LEU A 175 12.33 1.96 22.47
C LEU A 175 12.34 0.54 21.89
N MET A 176 11.27 -0.24 22.12
CA MET A 176 11.10 -1.59 21.56
C MET A 176 11.15 -1.57 20.02
N SER A 177 10.54 -0.56 19.40
CA SER A 177 10.55 -0.40 17.95
C SER A 177 11.90 0.01 17.39
N GLU A 178 12.64 0.86 18.10
CA GLU A 178 14.02 1.25 17.74
C GLU A 178 15.00 0.09 17.89
N ARG A 179 14.81 -0.75 18.91
CA ARG A 179 15.57 -2.01 19.09
C ARG A 179 15.13 -3.14 18.15
N GLY A 180 14.15 -2.91 17.28
CA GLY A 180 13.68 -3.90 16.31
C GLY A 180 12.93 -5.10 16.92
N LEU A 181 12.46 -4.99 18.17
CA LEU A 181 11.75 -6.07 18.85
C LEU A 181 10.33 -6.27 18.28
N ALA A 182 9.66 -5.15 17.99
CA ALA A 182 8.28 -5.11 17.49
C ALA A 182 8.01 -3.81 16.75
N SER A 183 6.89 -3.72 16.03
CA SER A 183 6.35 -2.41 15.64
C SER A 183 5.86 -1.63 16.88
N ARG A 184 5.69 -0.30 16.78
CA ARG A 184 5.15 0.48 17.92
C ARG A 184 3.78 -0.01 18.39
N ARG A 185 2.87 -0.34 17.46
CA ARG A 185 1.52 -0.82 17.79
C ARG A 185 1.55 -2.22 18.40
N GLU A 186 2.37 -3.10 17.85
CA GLU A 186 2.60 -4.43 18.41
C GLU A 186 3.24 -4.37 19.80
N ALA A 187 4.17 -3.44 20.01
CA ALA A 187 4.75 -3.21 21.32
C ALA A 187 3.70 -2.73 22.32
N ASP A 188 2.80 -1.83 21.93
CA ASP A 188 1.66 -1.42 22.77
C ASP A 188 0.74 -2.62 23.09
N GLU A 189 0.41 -3.46 22.10
CA GLU A 189 -0.39 -4.69 22.29
C GLU A 189 0.28 -5.68 23.27
N TRP A 190 1.60 -5.85 23.18
CA TRP A 190 2.36 -6.72 24.07
C TRP A 190 2.45 -6.18 25.49
N ILE A 191 2.56 -4.85 25.64
CA ILE A 191 2.53 -4.19 26.95
C ILE A 191 1.17 -4.47 27.60
N GLU A 192 0.05 -4.15 26.94
CA GLU A 192 -1.30 -4.38 27.50
C GLU A 192 -1.56 -5.84 27.91
N GLN A 193 -0.92 -6.80 27.24
CA GLN A 193 -1.04 -8.23 27.54
C GLN A 193 -0.11 -8.72 28.66
N GLY A 194 0.73 -7.84 29.22
CA GLY A 194 1.72 -8.17 30.24
C GLY A 194 2.88 -9.03 29.72
N TRP A 195 3.15 -8.99 28.41
CA TRP A 195 4.18 -9.78 27.75
C TRP A 195 5.54 -9.11 27.69
N VAL A 196 5.64 -7.89 28.23
CA VAL A 196 6.87 -7.10 28.25
C VAL A 196 7.36 -6.97 29.69
N ARG A 197 8.65 -7.25 29.88
CA ARG A 197 9.36 -7.02 31.13
C ARG A 197 10.45 -5.98 30.94
N VAL A 198 10.57 -5.06 31.89
CA VAL A 198 11.65 -4.06 31.95
C VAL A 198 12.42 -4.32 33.24
N ASN A 199 13.72 -4.63 33.12
CA ASN A 199 14.57 -5.00 34.26
C ASN A 199 13.96 -6.13 35.15
N GLY A 200 13.25 -7.07 34.52
CA GLY A 200 12.61 -8.21 35.19
C GLY A 200 11.16 -7.98 35.65
N GLU A 201 10.71 -6.74 35.75
CA GLU A 201 9.35 -6.36 36.17
C GLU A 201 8.40 -6.31 34.98
N VAL A 202 7.19 -6.88 35.13
CA VAL A 202 6.17 -6.83 34.07
C VAL A 202 5.65 -5.39 33.95
N VAL A 203 5.63 -4.87 32.72
CA VAL A 203 5.05 -3.57 32.40
C VAL A 203 3.81 -3.81 31.54
N ASP A 204 2.65 -3.41 32.07
CA ASP A 204 1.35 -3.50 31.40
C ASP A 204 0.66 -2.15 31.16
N GLU A 205 1.27 -1.06 31.62
CA GLU A 205 0.77 0.30 31.43
C GLU A 205 1.23 0.90 30.08
N LEU A 206 0.27 1.24 29.22
CA LEU A 206 0.54 1.97 27.99
C LEU A 206 1.13 3.36 28.26
N GLY A 207 2.09 3.77 27.44
CA GLY A 207 2.73 5.07 27.57
C GLY A 207 3.88 5.13 28.59
N THR A 208 4.15 4.03 29.30
CA THR A 208 5.31 3.90 30.20
C THR A 208 6.59 4.44 29.55
N ARG A 209 7.29 5.32 30.25
CA ARG A 209 8.55 5.93 29.80
C ARG A 209 9.73 5.32 30.56
N VAL A 210 10.73 4.85 29.83
CA VAL A 210 11.91 4.15 30.34
C VAL A 210 13.19 4.80 29.81
N LEU A 211 14.31 4.56 30.48
CA LEU A 211 15.62 4.97 29.98
C LEU A 211 16.04 4.11 28.77
N PRO A 212 16.90 4.62 27.87
CA PRO A 212 17.28 3.89 26.64
C PRO A 212 18.14 2.65 26.87
N ASP A 213 18.73 2.49 28.06
CA ASP A 213 19.67 1.43 28.45
C ASP A 213 19.02 0.26 29.20
N VAL A 214 17.73 0.36 29.54
CA VAL A 214 17.02 -0.69 30.30
C VAL A 214 17.04 -2.05 29.60
N GLU A 215 17.02 -3.14 30.37
CA GLU A 215 16.86 -4.47 29.82
C GLU A 215 15.38 -4.72 29.50
N ILE A 216 15.09 -5.15 28.27
CA ILE A 216 13.72 -5.50 27.85
C ILE A 216 13.69 -6.99 27.52
N THR A 217 12.88 -7.74 28.26
CA THR A 217 12.59 -9.15 28.00
C THR A 217 11.17 -9.30 27.48
N ILE A 218 10.99 -10.15 26.47
CA ILE A 218 9.72 -10.37 25.77
C ILE A 218 9.29 -11.81 26.01
N ASP A 219 8.03 -11.99 26.40
CA ASP A 219 7.43 -13.30 26.63
C ASP A 219 7.54 -14.19 25.36
N PRO A 220 7.86 -15.49 25.49
CA PRO A 220 7.90 -16.41 24.36
C PRO A 220 6.60 -16.48 23.55
N LEU A 221 5.43 -16.25 24.17
CA LEU A 221 4.13 -16.20 23.48
C LEU A 221 4.07 -15.06 22.47
N ALA A 222 4.58 -13.88 22.83
CA ALA A 222 4.65 -12.72 21.94
C ALA A 222 5.50 -13.01 20.70
N ARG A 223 6.63 -13.69 20.89
CA ARG A 223 7.52 -14.11 19.79
C ARG A 223 6.87 -15.14 18.88
N THR A 224 6.10 -16.05 19.45
CA THR A 224 5.35 -17.07 18.70
C THR A 224 4.29 -16.42 17.83
N GLN A 225 3.49 -15.50 18.40
CA GLN A 225 2.48 -14.75 17.65
C GLN A 225 3.11 -13.90 16.53
N GLN A 226 4.27 -13.30 16.79
CA GLN A 226 5.00 -12.54 15.78
C GLN A 226 5.48 -13.42 14.63
N ALA A 227 5.91 -14.65 14.90
CA ALA A 227 6.38 -15.60 13.89
C ALA A 227 5.26 -16.11 12.97
N GLU A 228 4.00 -16.04 13.39
CA GLU A 228 2.82 -16.40 12.58
C GLU A 228 2.45 -15.31 11.56
N ARG A 229 3.03 -14.10 11.66
CA ARG A 229 2.73 -12.98 10.76
C ARG A 229 3.24 -13.25 9.36
N VAL A 230 2.41 -12.90 8.38
CA VAL A 230 2.75 -13.11 6.97
C VAL A 230 3.25 -11.84 6.29
N THR A 231 4.12 -12.05 5.30
CA THR A 231 4.45 -11.06 4.27
C THR A 231 4.08 -11.64 2.91
N ILE A 232 3.39 -10.84 2.10
CA ILE A 232 2.88 -11.19 0.79
C ILE A 232 3.49 -10.26 -0.25
N LEU A 233 3.91 -10.85 -1.36
CA LEU A 233 4.44 -10.16 -2.53
C LEU A 233 3.39 -10.24 -3.64
N LEU A 234 2.94 -9.09 -4.11
CA LEU A 234 1.92 -8.95 -5.15
C LEU A 234 2.54 -8.24 -6.36
N HIS A 235 2.27 -8.74 -7.56
CA HIS A 235 2.48 -7.96 -8.77
C HIS A 235 1.26 -7.09 -9.01
N LYS A 236 1.26 -5.89 -8.42
CA LYS A 236 0.12 -4.98 -8.47
C LYS A 236 -0.15 -4.53 -9.92
N PRO A 237 -1.37 -4.70 -10.46
CA PRO A 237 -1.77 -4.13 -11.74
C PRO A 237 -2.04 -2.62 -11.66
N ILE A 238 -2.17 -1.98 -12.82
CA ILE A 238 -2.69 -0.61 -12.94
C ILE A 238 -4.17 -0.60 -12.55
N GLY A 239 -4.64 0.52 -11.99
CA GLY A 239 -6.06 0.70 -11.62
C GLY A 239 -6.42 0.30 -10.20
N TYR A 240 -5.43 -0.14 -9.40
CA TYR A 240 -5.62 -0.44 -7.98
C TYR A 240 -4.83 0.56 -7.13
N VAL A 241 -5.38 0.94 -5.98
CA VAL A 241 -4.65 1.69 -4.95
C VAL A 241 -3.86 0.72 -4.06
N SER A 242 -2.68 1.10 -3.60
CA SER A 242 -1.86 0.20 -2.77
C SER A 242 -2.39 0.01 -1.34
N GLY A 243 -3.18 0.96 -0.84
CA GLY A 243 -3.63 1.03 0.55
C GLY A 243 -5.13 0.90 0.68
N GLN A 244 -5.78 1.90 1.27
CA GLN A 244 -7.23 1.99 1.36
C GLN A 244 -7.83 2.39 0.02
N ALA A 245 -9.09 2.01 -0.21
CA ALA A 245 -9.87 2.45 -1.37
C ALA A 245 -9.94 3.99 -1.40
N GLU A 246 -9.73 4.56 -2.58
CA GLU A 246 -9.72 6.01 -2.80
C GLU A 246 -10.13 6.29 -4.25
N ASP A 247 -10.85 7.39 -4.49
CA ASP A 247 -11.21 7.87 -5.84
C ASP A 247 -11.88 6.81 -6.75
N GLY A 248 -12.73 5.95 -6.17
CA GLY A 248 -13.41 4.88 -6.92
C GLY A 248 -12.52 3.70 -7.34
N HIS A 249 -11.25 3.67 -6.91
CA HIS A 249 -10.32 2.59 -7.20
C HIS A 249 -10.25 1.59 -6.04
N GLU A 250 -10.25 0.30 -6.39
CA GLU A 250 -10.19 -0.77 -5.41
C GLU A 250 -8.79 -0.95 -4.82
N PRO A 251 -8.68 -1.37 -3.54
CA PRO A 251 -7.40 -1.59 -2.91
C PRO A 251 -6.78 -2.91 -3.35
N ALA A 252 -5.48 -2.91 -3.63
CA ALA A 252 -4.75 -4.06 -4.16
C ALA A 252 -4.83 -5.31 -3.25
N VAL A 253 -5.15 -5.13 -1.96
CA VAL A 253 -5.39 -6.24 -1.03
C VAL A 253 -6.54 -7.15 -1.48
N ILE A 254 -7.52 -6.65 -2.26
CA ILE A 254 -8.61 -7.50 -2.75
C ILE A 254 -8.14 -8.58 -3.73
N LEU A 255 -6.95 -8.41 -4.30
CA LEU A 255 -6.34 -9.38 -5.20
C LEU A 255 -5.72 -10.56 -4.43
N ILE A 256 -5.60 -10.45 -3.10
CA ILE A 256 -5.07 -11.52 -2.25
C ILE A 256 -6.17 -12.54 -1.96
N ARG A 257 -6.43 -13.37 -2.95
CA ARG A 257 -7.40 -14.48 -2.90
C ARG A 257 -6.76 -15.77 -3.42
N PRO A 258 -7.24 -16.96 -3.00
CA PRO A 258 -6.66 -18.23 -3.45
C PRO A 258 -6.57 -18.36 -4.98
N GLU A 259 -7.53 -17.79 -5.72
CA GLU A 259 -7.62 -17.89 -7.18
C GLU A 259 -6.51 -17.10 -7.89
N ASN A 260 -6.03 -16.03 -7.26
CA ASN A 260 -4.95 -15.18 -7.75
C ASN A 260 -3.58 -15.57 -7.17
N ARG A 261 -3.51 -16.68 -6.42
CA ARG A 261 -2.23 -17.15 -5.91
C ARG A 261 -1.39 -17.69 -7.06
N TRP A 262 -0.14 -17.27 -7.13
CA TRP A 262 0.77 -17.73 -8.16
C TRP A 262 0.96 -19.25 -8.09
N LYS A 263 0.72 -19.93 -9.21
CA LYS A 263 0.74 -21.40 -9.30
C LYS A 263 2.11 -22.01 -9.00
N GLU A 264 3.20 -21.26 -9.17
CA GLU A 264 4.55 -21.70 -8.81
C GLU A 264 4.97 -21.32 -7.38
N ASP A 265 4.06 -20.78 -6.57
CA ASP A 265 4.31 -20.56 -5.15
C ASP A 265 4.41 -21.90 -4.40
N ARG A 266 5.64 -22.31 -4.09
CA ARG A 266 5.96 -23.57 -3.43
C ARG A 266 5.72 -23.56 -1.92
N GLN A 267 5.24 -22.45 -1.36
CA GLN A 267 4.93 -22.37 0.07
C GLN A 267 3.71 -23.24 0.41
N GLY A 268 3.84 -24.12 1.40
CA GLY A 268 2.73 -24.96 1.88
C GLY A 268 1.68 -24.23 2.71
N LEU A 269 1.86 -22.92 2.94
CA LEU A 269 0.95 -22.10 3.73
C LEU A 269 -0.39 -21.93 3.02
N GLN A 270 -1.48 -22.16 3.75
CA GLN A 270 -2.83 -21.87 3.28
C GLN A 270 -3.19 -20.42 3.59
N LEU A 271 -3.85 -19.74 2.65
CA LEU A 271 -4.35 -18.39 2.90
C LEU A 271 -5.54 -18.48 3.87
N THR A 272 -5.41 -17.85 5.04
CA THR A 272 -6.50 -17.75 6.01
C THR A 272 -7.05 -16.32 6.05
N ARG A 273 -8.26 -16.14 6.58
CA ARG A 273 -8.79 -14.78 6.84
C ARG A 273 -7.93 -14.00 7.83
N GLY A 274 -7.22 -14.68 8.73
CA GLY A 274 -6.29 -14.07 9.68
C GLY A 274 -5.14 -13.35 8.99
N HIS A 275 -4.62 -13.90 7.89
CA HIS A 275 -3.53 -13.31 7.09
C HIS A 275 -3.91 -11.98 6.43
N LEU A 276 -5.21 -11.71 6.23
CA LEU A 276 -5.70 -10.46 5.63
C LEU A 276 -5.93 -9.36 6.67
N ARG A 277 -6.07 -9.71 7.95
CA ARG A 277 -6.26 -8.73 9.03
C ARG A 277 -4.96 -7.96 9.24
N HIS A 278 -5.03 -6.64 9.28
CA HIS A 278 -3.85 -5.77 9.47
C HIS A 278 -2.74 -5.94 8.42
N LEU A 279 -3.04 -6.53 7.27
CA LEU A 279 -2.11 -6.65 6.17
C LEU A 279 -1.97 -5.28 5.46
N ALA A 280 -0.83 -4.63 5.65
CA ALA A 280 -0.61 -3.25 5.20
C ALA A 280 0.49 -3.16 4.14
N PRO A 281 0.42 -2.20 3.19
CA PRO A 281 1.46 -2.00 2.19
C PRO A 281 2.75 -1.45 2.82
N ALA A 282 3.85 -2.19 2.68
CA ALA A 282 5.20 -1.76 3.01
C ALA A 282 5.85 -1.07 1.80
N GLY A 283 5.29 0.09 1.41
CA GLY A 283 5.74 0.88 0.27
C GLY A 283 4.74 0.89 -0.87
N ARG A 284 4.07 2.02 -1.00
CA ARG A 284 3.00 2.23 -1.98
C ARG A 284 3.56 2.37 -3.41
N LEU A 285 2.74 1.95 -4.36
CA LEU A 285 2.83 2.28 -5.78
C LEU A 285 1.63 3.17 -6.15
N ASP A 286 1.85 4.09 -7.07
CA ASP A 286 0.77 4.92 -7.62
C ASP A 286 -0.26 4.04 -8.36
N ILE A 287 -1.47 4.59 -8.55
CA ILE A 287 -2.58 3.90 -9.25
C ILE A 287 -2.18 3.52 -10.68
N ASP A 288 -1.48 4.43 -11.36
CA ASP A 288 -0.96 4.33 -12.72
C ASP A 288 0.35 3.52 -12.83
N SER A 289 0.77 2.87 -11.74
CA SER A 289 2.03 2.15 -11.65
C SER A 289 1.80 0.66 -11.35
N THR A 290 2.69 -0.18 -11.88
CA THR A 290 2.64 -1.64 -11.76
C THR A 290 3.88 -2.20 -11.07
N GLY A 291 3.89 -3.49 -10.76
CA GLY A 291 5.05 -4.22 -10.27
C GLY A 291 4.96 -4.65 -8.82
N LEU A 292 6.12 -4.88 -8.21
CA LEU A 292 6.25 -5.49 -6.88
C LEU A 292 5.66 -4.59 -5.79
N LEU A 293 4.55 -5.02 -5.19
CA LEU A 293 3.98 -4.47 -3.96
C LEU A 293 4.23 -5.46 -2.82
N VAL A 294 4.78 -4.96 -1.71
CA VAL A 294 4.96 -5.74 -0.49
C VAL A 294 3.83 -5.40 0.47
N LEU A 295 3.15 -6.42 0.96
CA LEU A 295 2.09 -6.33 1.97
C LEU A 295 2.55 -7.14 3.19
N THR A 296 2.48 -6.60 4.39
CA THR A 296 2.98 -7.31 5.59
C THR A 296 2.13 -7.02 6.83
N GLN A 297 2.02 -8.02 7.69
CA GLN A 297 1.53 -7.87 9.07
C GLN A 297 2.68 -7.54 10.04
N ASP A 298 3.94 -7.73 9.63
CA ASP A 298 5.11 -7.45 10.46
C ASP A 298 5.57 -6.00 10.27
N GLY A 299 5.27 -5.15 11.26
CA GLY A 299 5.67 -3.76 11.21
C GLY A 299 7.19 -3.53 11.29
N ARG A 300 8.01 -4.53 11.66
CA ARG A 300 9.47 -4.46 11.55
C ARG A 300 9.90 -4.51 10.09
N ILE A 301 9.29 -5.39 9.29
CA ILE A 301 9.50 -5.43 7.83
C ILE A 301 9.02 -4.11 7.21
N ALA A 302 7.85 -3.61 7.62
CA ALA A 302 7.38 -2.31 7.14
C ALA A 302 8.38 -1.18 7.47
N ARG A 303 8.86 -1.08 8.72
CA ARG A 303 9.88 -0.10 9.12
C ARG A 303 11.18 -0.27 8.34
N GLN A 304 11.66 -1.49 8.13
CA GLN A 304 12.86 -1.76 7.35
C GLN A 304 12.73 -1.23 5.91
N LEU A 305 11.55 -1.38 5.29
CA LEU A 305 11.33 -1.05 3.88
C LEU A 305 10.98 0.42 3.60
N ILE A 306 10.24 1.04 4.52
CA ILE A 306 9.67 2.39 4.34
C ILE A 306 9.83 3.33 5.54
N GLY A 307 10.58 2.93 6.57
CA GLY A 307 10.97 3.84 7.64
C GLY A 307 11.77 5.03 7.11
N GLU A 308 11.76 6.14 7.85
CA GLU A 308 12.47 7.39 7.48
C GLU A 308 13.95 7.15 7.20
N ASP A 309 14.57 6.27 7.99
CA ASP A 309 15.99 5.88 7.86
C ASP A 309 16.21 4.66 6.97
N SER A 310 15.18 4.20 6.25
CA SER A 310 15.32 3.04 5.37
C SER A 310 16.28 3.35 4.21
N GLY A 311 17.36 2.58 4.14
CA GLY A 311 18.28 2.57 3.00
C GLY A 311 17.91 1.57 1.90
N VAL A 312 16.73 0.93 1.99
CA VAL A 312 16.37 -0.17 1.09
C VAL A 312 16.15 0.35 -0.33
N GLU A 313 17.02 -0.09 -1.22
CA GLU A 313 16.98 0.23 -2.65
C GLU A 313 15.72 -0.33 -3.32
N LYS A 314 15.16 0.48 -4.22
CA LYS A 314 13.98 0.14 -5.00
C LYS A 314 14.33 0.36 -6.46
N GLU A 315 14.10 -0.66 -7.29
CA GLU A 315 14.44 -0.64 -8.70
C GLU A 315 13.19 -0.58 -9.56
N TYR A 316 13.23 0.30 -10.57
CA TYR A 316 12.11 0.59 -11.45
C TYR A 316 12.55 0.56 -12.90
N LEU A 317 11.70 -0.02 -13.75
CA LEU A 317 11.75 0.14 -15.19
C LEU A 317 10.72 1.19 -15.60
N VAL A 318 11.19 2.23 -16.29
CA VAL A 318 10.43 3.44 -16.56
C VAL A 318 10.45 3.69 -18.05
N ARG A 319 9.30 3.49 -18.72
CA ARG A 319 9.15 3.85 -20.13
C ARG A 319 8.84 5.34 -20.23
N VAL A 320 9.56 6.03 -21.09
CA VAL A 320 9.48 7.49 -21.24
C VAL A 320 9.26 7.90 -22.69
N GLN A 321 8.73 9.10 -22.89
CA GLN A 321 8.68 9.84 -24.15
C GLN A 321 9.36 11.20 -23.95
N ALA A 322 10.03 11.71 -24.97
CA ALA A 322 10.53 13.08 -24.96
C ALA A 322 9.36 14.05 -25.20
N VAL A 323 9.25 15.09 -24.39
CA VAL A 323 8.16 16.09 -24.53
C VAL A 323 8.33 16.87 -25.83
N ASP A 324 9.55 17.21 -26.20
CA ASP A 324 9.87 18.00 -27.40
C ASP A 324 9.90 17.16 -28.69
N ALA A 325 9.85 15.83 -28.57
CA ALA A 325 9.82 14.89 -29.68
C ALA A 325 8.92 13.69 -29.35
N PRO A 326 7.59 13.88 -29.25
CA PRO A 326 6.66 12.86 -28.76
C PRO A 326 6.57 11.63 -29.69
N ASP A 327 6.86 11.82 -30.98
CA ASP A 327 6.83 10.76 -32.00
C ASP A 327 8.19 10.05 -32.18
N ALA A 328 9.19 10.39 -31.36
CA ALA A 328 10.50 9.75 -31.44
C ALA A 328 10.43 8.27 -31.04
N GLU A 329 10.70 7.38 -31.98
CA GLU A 329 10.82 5.95 -31.71
C GLU A 329 12.06 5.63 -30.86
N ASN A 330 13.16 6.36 -31.08
CA ASN A 330 14.38 6.24 -30.30
C ASN A 330 14.55 7.46 -29.38
N VAL A 331 13.99 7.36 -28.18
CA VAL A 331 14.01 8.45 -27.19
C VAL A 331 15.44 8.67 -26.68
N SER A 332 16.24 7.62 -26.51
CA SER A 332 17.62 7.75 -26.03
C SER A 332 18.54 8.51 -27.00
N ALA A 333 18.22 8.53 -28.30
CA ALA A 333 18.97 9.28 -29.30
C ALA A 333 18.65 10.79 -29.31
N VAL A 334 17.42 11.17 -28.93
CA VAL A 334 16.99 12.58 -28.92
C VAL A 334 17.18 13.25 -27.55
N VAL A 335 17.38 12.46 -26.49
CA VAL A 335 17.61 12.96 -25.13
C VAL A 335 19.11 13.18 -24.90
N PRO A 336 19.55 14.42 -24.61
CA PRO A 336 20.95 14.71 -24.33
C PRO A 336 21.47 13.95 -23.09
N PRO A 337 22.75 13.53 -23.06
CA PRO A 337 23.34 12.86 -21.89
C PRO A 337 23.20 13.66 -20.58
N GLU A 338 23.21 14.99 -20.65
CA GLU A 338 23.09 15.90 -19.51
C GLU A 338 21.75 15.73 -18.79
N VAL A 339 20.68 15.40 -19.51
CA VAL A 339 19.36 15.09 -18.93
C VAL A 339 19.45 13.87 -18.01
N ILE A 340 20.21 12.85 -18.41
CA ILE A 340 20.40 11.64 -17.60
C ILE A 340 21.26 11.94 -16.37
N GLU A 341 22.27 12.79 -16.48
CA GLU A 341 23.06 13.22 -15.32
C GLU A 341 22.23 14.01 -14.31
N GLN A 342 21.34 14.90 -14.76
CA GLN A 342 20.39 15.60 -13.87
C GLN A 342 19.48 14.61 -13.12
N LEU A 343 19.00 13.57 -13.79
CA LEU A 343 18.19 12.53 -13.12
C LEU A 343 18.97 11.75 -12.04
N ARG A 344 20.30 11.70 -12.12
CA ARG A 344 21.14 11.03 -11.10
C ARG A 344 21.37 11.91 -9.89
N PHE A 345 21.51 13.22 -10.07
CA PHE A 345 21.79 14.16 -8.99
C PHE A 345 21.44 15.61 -9.35
N GLY A 346 21.10 16.40 -8.34
CA GLY A 346 20.89 17.85 -8.47
C GLY A 346 19.44 18.29 -8.62
N LEU A 347 18.48 17.36 -8.70
CA LEU A 347 17.06 17.69 -8.71
C LEU A 347 16.52 17.96 -7.30
N GLU A 348 15.55 18.86 -7.25
CA GLU A 348 14.82 19.26 -6.04
C GLU A 348 13.33 19.05 -6.25
N LEU A 349 12.64 18.55 -5.22
CA LEU A 349 11.16 18.49 -5.19
C LEU A 349 10.66 19.11 -3.89
N ASP A 350 9.63 19.97 -3.96
CA ASP A 350 9.00 20.58 -2.78
C ASP A 350 10.00 21.23 -1.79
N GLY A 351 11.00 21.98 -2.29
CA GLY A 351 11.99 22.64 -1.43
C GLY A 351 13.07 21.71 -0.85
N ARG A 352 13.17 20.46 -1.31
CA ARG A 352 14.11 19.45 -0.78
C ARG A 352 14.89 18.77 -1.88
N GLN A 353 16.23 18.82 -1.75
CA GLN A 353 17.13 18.10 -2.65
C GLN A 353 16.89 16.59 -2.55
N LEU A 354 16.87 15.94 -3.71
CA LEU A 354 16.73 14.49 -3.79
C LEU A 354 18.05 13.80 -3.47
N LYS A 355 17.95 12.58 -2.93
CA LYS A 355 19.14 11.73 -2.75
C LYS A 355 19.66 11.29 -4.14
N PRO A 356 20.97 11.03 -4.28
CA PRO A 356 21.51 10.48 -5.53
C PRO A 356 20.77 9.21 -5.97
N ALA A 357 20.49 9.12 -7.26
CA ALA A 357 19.82 8.02 -7.93
C ALA A 357 20.75 7.36 -8.94
N GLN A 358 20.63 6.04 -9.14
CA GLN A 358 21.26 5.40 -10.28
C GLN A 358 20.27 5.36 -11.43
N VAL A 359 20.61 6.03 -12.54
CA VAL A 359 19.75 6.13 -13.72
C VAL A 359 20.54 5.74 -14.96
N SER A 360 20.02 4.79 -15.72
CA SER A 360 20.64 4.33 -16.97
C SER A 360 19.59 3.89 -17.98
N TRP A 361 19.89 4.00 -19.27
CA TRP A 361 19.08 3.37 -20.31
C TRP A 361 19.15 1.84 -20.20
N GLN A 362 18.02 1.18 -20.47
CA GLN A 362 17.91 -0.27 -20.65
C GLN A 362 17.65 -0.64 -22.11
N ASN A 363 16.97 0.25 -22.83
CA ASN A 363 16.74 0.22 -24.27
C ASN A 363 16.38 1.65 -24.73
N GLU A 364 15.98 1.82 -25.98
CA GLU A 364 15.76 3.11 -26.67
C GLU A 364 14.67 3.98 -26.02
N GLN A 365 13.76 3.40 -25.21
CA GLN A 365 12.64 4.12 -24.60
C GLN A 365 12.45 3.84 -23.10
N GLN A 366 13.36 3.07 -22.48
CA GLN A 366 13.21 2.63 -21.10
C GLN A 366 14.44 2.94 -20.27
N LEU A 367 14.22 3.64 -19.17
CA LEU A 367 15.19 3.92 -18.13
C LEU A 367 15.06 2.92 -16.99
N ARG A 368 16.19 2.58 -16.37
CA ARG A 368 16.28 1.91 -15.07
C ARG A 368 16.60 2.95 -14.01
N PHE A 369 15.76 3.00 -12.99
CA PHE A 369 15.99 3.82 -11.79
C PHE A 369 16.27 2.92 -10.59
N VAL A 370 17.31 3.23 -9.81
CA VAL A 370 17.50 2.69 -8.46
C VAL A 370 17.46 3.85 -7.47
N LEU A 371 16.48 3.82 -6.58
CA LEU A 371 16.24 4.85 -5.56
C LEU A 371 16.34 4.28 -4.16
N ARG A 372 16.91 5.06 -3.24
CA ARG A 372 16.92 4.77 -1.79
C ARG A 372 15.84 5.53 -1.01
N GLU A 373 15.12 6.41 -1.68
CA GLU A 373 13.98 7.15 -1.14
C GLU A 373 12.73 6.93 -2.00
N GLY A 374 11.58 7.39 -1.52
CA GLY A 374 10.30 7.19 -2.20
C GLY A 374 9.32 8.32 -1.90
N ARG A 375 9.63 9.53 -2.38
CA ARG A 375 8.74 10.69 -2.25
C ARG A 375 7.52 10.56 -3.18
N LYS A 376 6.47 11.35 -2.91
CA LYS A 376 5.21 11.30 -3.68
C LYS A 376 5.49 11.50 -5.17
N ARG A 377 5.17 10.48 -5.99
CA ARG A 377 5.36 10.45 -7.44
C ARG A 377 6.78 10.82 -7.91
N GLN A 378 7.80 10.52 -7.09
CA GLN A 378 9.17 11.02 -7.28
C GLN A 378 9.72 10.82 -8.71
N ILE A 379 9.72 9.60 -9.24
CA ILE A 379 10.25 9.30 -10.58
C ILE A 379 9.53 10.11 -11.67
N ARG A 380 8.20 10.19 -11.60
CA ARG A 380 7.40 10.92 -12.59
C ARG A 380 7.75 12.40 -12.59
N ARG A 381 7.85 12.99 -11.41
CA ARG A 381 8.23 14.39 -11.22
C ARG A 381 9.68 14.66 -11.63
N MET A 382 10.60 13.74 -11.35
CA MET A 382 11.99 13.83 -11.82
C MET A 382 12.06 13.86 -13.35
N CYS A 383 11.34 12.95 -14.02
CA CYS A 383 11.27 12.94 -15.48
C CYS A 383 10.64 14.22 -16.05
N GLU A 384 9.54 14.70 -15.45
CA GLU A 384 8.86 15.93 -15.89
C GLU A 384 9.79 17.15 -15.85
N LEU A 385 10.62 17.27 -14.80
CA LEU A 385 11.59 18.37 -14.65
C LEU A 385 12.65 18.42 -15.76
N VAL A 386 12.93 17.29 -16.40
CA VAL A 386 13.97 17.17 -17.43
C VAL A 386 13.40 16.97 -18.83
N GLY A 387 12.11 17.26 -19.04
CA GLY A 387 11.46 17.16 -20.35
C GLY A 387 11.09 15.74 -20.78
N LEU A 388 10.95 14.81 -19.84
CA LEU A 388 10.53 13.44 -20.09
C LEU A 388 9.14 13.16 -19.52
N ARG A 389 8.28 12.52 -20.30
CA ARG A 389 6.97 12.04 -19.86
C ARG A 389 7.02 10.54 -19.56
N VAL A 390 6.64 10.13 -18.35
CA VAL A 390 6.55 8.71 -17.99
C VAL A 390 5.24 8.11 -18.50
N VAL A 391 5.35 7.16 -19.44
CA VAL A 391 4.20 6.42 -19.98
C VAL A 391 3.98 5.06 -19.31
N GLY A 392 5.01 4.52 -18.66
CA GLY A 392 4.91 3.27 -17.91
C GLY A 392 5.92 3.21 -16.78
N LEU A 393 5.49 2.77 -15.61
CA LEU A 393 6.36 2.66 -14.43
C LEU A 393 6.13 1.32 -13.74
N LYS A 394 7.18 0.51 -13.67
CA LYS A 394 7.15 -0.83 -13.09
C LYS A 394 8.23 -1.00 -12.03
N ARG A 395 7.85 -1.22 -10.77
CA ARG A 395 8.83 -1.61 -9.72
C ARG A 395 9.18 -3.08 -9.87
N VAL A 396 10.45 -3.39 -10.12
CA VAL A 396 10.92 -4.76 -10.38
C VAL A 396 11.71 -5.36 -9.22
N ARG A 397 12.17 -4.55 -8.27
CA ARG A 397 12.90 -5.02 -7.09
C ARG A 397 12.70 -4.10 -5.89
N MET A 398 12.71 -4.67 -4.70
CA MET A 398 12.81 -3.96 -3.42
C MET A 398 13.79 -4.72 -2.53
N GLY A 399 14.90 -4.07 -2.19
CA GLY A 399 16.02 -4.73 -1.50
C GLY A 399 16.56 -5.88 -2.34
N ARG A 400 16.65 -7.07 -1.75
CA ARG A 400 17.06 -8.31 -2.42
C ARG A 400 15.89 -9.04 -3.08
N ILE A 401 14.65 -8.63 -2.84
CA ILE A 401 13.46 -9.28 -3.39
C ILE A 401 13.16 -8.73 -4.77
N THR A 402 13.27 -9.58 -5.78
CA THR A 402 12.90 -9.29 -7.17
C THR A 402 11.48 -9.74 -7.47
N LEU A 403 10.79 -9.03 -8.35
CA LEU A 403 9.49 -9.41 -8.88
C LEU A 403 9.56 -10.76 -9.63
N GLY A 404 10.67 -11.00 -10.34
CA GLY A 404 10.92 -12.26 -11.04
C GLY A 404 9.83 -12.62 -12.04
N LYS A 405 9.38 -13.88 -11.99
CA LYS A 405 8.35 -14.44 -12.87
C LYS A 405 6.91 -14.26 -12.35
N LEU A 406 6.71 -13.55 -11.24
CA LEU A 406 5.38 -13.35 -10.66
C LEU A 406 4.46 -12.64 -11.67
N PRO A 407 3.37 -13.28 -12.15
CA PRO A 407 2.47 -12.68 -13.13
C PRO A 407 1.69 -11.49 -12.57
N VAL A 408 1.25 -10.59 -13.44
CA VAL A 408 0.45 -9.41 -13.06
C VAL A 408 -0.86 -9.85 -12.40
N GLY A 409 -1.22 -9.22 -11.28
CA GLY A 409 -2.42 -9.55 -10.51
C GLY A 409 -2.25 -10.73 -9.56
N GLU A 410 -1.16 -11.50 -9.70
CA GLU A 410 -0.89 -12.65 -8.85
C GLU A 410 0.00 -12.32 -7.67
N TRP A 411 -0.13 -13.12 -6.61
CA TRP A 411 0.60 -12.96 -5.36
C TRP A 411 1.21 -14.27 -4.86
N ARG A 412 2.21 -14.16 -3.99
CA ARG A 412 2.82 -15.27 -3.26
C ARG A 412 3.24 -14.85 -1.86
N PHE A 413 3.43 -15.80 -0.96
CA PHE A 413 4.10 -15.52 0.31
C PHE A 413 5.58 -15.19 0.09
N LEU A 414 6.13 -14.34 0.96
CA LEU A 414 7.57 -14.24 1.16
C LEU A 414 8.06 -15.59 1.71
N ARG A 415 9.13 -16.13 1.13
CA ARG A 415 9.67 -17.43 1.55
C ARG A 415 10.58 -17.28 2.77
N ALA A 416 10.76 -18.35 3.52
CA ALA A 416 11.61 -18.35 4.72
C ALA A 416 13.11 -18.08 4.42
N ASP A 417 13.58 -18.40 3.21
CA ASP A 417 14.93 -18.12 2.73
C ASP A 417 15.10 -16.71 2.13
N GLU A 418 13.99 -15.99 1.96
CA GLU A 418 13.97 -14.65 1.41
C GLU A 418 14.04 -13.58 2.50
N ARG A 419 14.79 -12.52 2.22
CA ARG A 419 14.98 -11.36 3.11
C ARG A 419 15.20 -10.13 2.25
N PHE A 420 14.74 -8.97 2.73
CA PHE A 420 14.88 -7.70 2.01
C PHE A 420 16.31 -7.15 2.03
#